data_AF-A0A1A8W971-F1
#
_entry.id   AF-A0A1A8W971-F1
#
_cell.length_a   1.000
_cell.length_b   1.000
_cell.length_c   1.000
_cell.angle_alpha   90.00
_cell.angle_beta   90.00
_cell.angle_gamma   90.00
#
_symmetry.space_group_name_H-M   'P 1'
#
loop_
_entity.id
_entity.type
_entity.pdbx_description
1 polymer ?
#
loop_
_entity_poly.entity_id
_entity_poly.type
_entity_poly.pdbx_seq_one_letter_code
_entity_poly.pdbx_strand_id
1 'polypeptide(L)'
;MGPYTENELYLNNSASHIRDAENNENDKKHFWVPDEEVTNCYSCNAFFNVRVRKHHCRACGNVFCSNCSDNRIKISEYSYAEKVRVCDRCFLERSSPQTLLLQEDLGARKQINQDLKKALSEKMAIVERFKTFLIEFDSEILNNSEHSDGSNDVLSLLKRGEKGLKDLNDKIKNYDSIIEKQKKELELLQREKEHKTELNKILNIRNYEIQQKNMNIKSLVKEKNELTLVKEESEGIIHSYKKQVEKLIIRCNQLELEKKMKNNNELQSNYSFTNSSATSYLRNSFNYPPNEMSVSYTVAQGPTNEPEDENCCTYCQRRSCAIM
;
A
#
# COMPACT_ATOMS: atom_id res chain seq x y z
N MET A 1 -30.61 22.65 -58.58
CA MET A 1 -31.94 23.00 -58.03
C MET A 1 -31.76 23.27 -56.55
N GLY A 2 -31.65 24.54 -56.14
CA GLY A 2 -31.92 24.92 -54.74
C GLY A 2 -33.43 25.03 -54.51
N PRO A 3 -33.92 25.77 -53.49
CA PRO A 3 -33.28 26.27 -52.25
C PRO A 3 -34.22 26.19 -51.00
N TYR A 4 -33.93 26.99 -49.95
CA TYR A 4 -34.76 27.45 -48.79
C TYR A 4 -34.55 26.68 -47.46
N THR A 5 -34.30 27.30 -46.29
CA THR A 5 -34.52 28.68 -45.79
C THR A 5 -33.49 29.12 -44.72
N GLU A 6 -33.12 30.40 -44.75
CA GLU A 6 -32.59 31.19 -43.62
C GLU A 6 -33.74 31.74 -42.73
N ASN A 7 -33.45 32.01 -41.45
CA ASN A 7 -33.84 33.20 -40.66
C ASN A 7 -33.57 32.92 -39.16
N GLU A 8 -32.52 33.50 -38.55
CA GLU A 8 -32.43 34.85 -37.95
C GLU A 8 -32.79 34.85 -36.45
N LEU A 9 -31.84 35.20 -35.57
CA LEU A 9 -31.84 36.47 -34.79
C LEU A 9 -30.79 36.51 -33.65
N TYR A 10 -29.82 37.41 -33.84
CA TYR A 10 -29.24 38.42 -32.93
C TYR A 10 -28.90 38.16 -31.45
N LEU A 11 -27.61 38.39 -31.15
CA LEU A 11 -27.01 39.13 -30.02
C LEU A 11 -27.79 39.25 -28.69
N ASN A 12 -27.24 38.73 -27.59
CA ASN A 12 -26.46 39.53 -26.62
C ASN A 12 -26.14 38.80 -25.30
N ASN A 13 -24.85 38.91 -24.93
CA ASN A 13 -24.30 39.27 -23.62
C ASN A 13 -24.59 38.44 -22.36
N SER A 14 -23.50 37.78 -21.93
CA SER A 14 -22.95 37.75 -20.56
C SER A 14 -23.92 37.52 -19.40
N ALA A 15 -23.90 36.30 -18.87
CA ALA A 15 -23.25 36.00 -17.59
C ALA A 15 -23.62 34.58 -17.13
N SER A 16 -22.65 33.66 -17.18
CA SER A 16 -22.54 32.61 -16.16
C SER A 16 -21.28 31.79 -16.37
N HIS A 17 -20.25 32.14 -15.60
CA HIS A 17 -19.33 31.16 -15.06
C HIS A 17 -20.10 29.96 -14.49
N ILE A 18 -19.50 28.78 -14.63
CA ILE A 18 -19.78 27.49 -13.96
C ILE A 18 -20.50 26.48 -14.87
N ARG A 19 -19.78 25.36 -15.16
CA ARG A 19 -20.07 24.19 -16.03
C ARG A 19 -19.54 24.46 -17.45
N ASP A 20 -18.42 23.89 -17.88
CA ASP A 20 -18.25 22.46 -18.09
C ASP A 20 -16.81 22.01 -17.79
N ALA A 21 -16.64 21.32 -16.66
CA ALA A 21 -15.46 20.53 -16.34
C ALA A 21 -15.77 19.05 -16.64
N GLU A 22 -16.12 18.74 -17.88
CA GLU A 22 -16.34 17.36 -18.33
C GLU A 22 -16.16 17.35 -19.84
N ASN A 23 -15.13 16.62 -20.30
CA ASN A 23 -14.74 16.28 -21.68
C ASN A 23 -13.36 16.81 -22.10
N ASN A 24 -12.29 16.26 -21.51
CA ASN A 24 -11.05 16.13 -22.27
C ASN A 24 -10.26 14.85 -21.90
N GLU A 25 -10.88 13.68 -22.13
CA GLU A 25 -10.19 12.38 -22.02
C GLU A 25 -9.49 11.95 -23.33
N ASN A 26 -9.55 12.76 -24.39
CA ASN A 26 -8.99 12.43 -25.70
C ASN A 26 -7.68 13.16 -26.08
N ASP A 27 -7.09 13.95 -25.17
CA ASP A 27 -5.84 14.70 -25.41
C ASP A 27 -4.58 14.07 -24.77
N LYS A 28 -4.61 12.80 -24.34
CA LYS A 28 -3.39 12.08 -23.88
C LYS A 28 -2.50 11.57 -25.02
N LYS A 29 -2.57 12.20 -26.20
CA LYS A 29 -1.66 11.92 -27.32
C LYS A 29 -0.35 12.67 -27.09
N HIS A 30 0.67 11.94 -26.65
CA HIS A 30 2.10 12.29 -26.68
C HIS A 30 2.62 13.19 -25.55
N PHE A 31 2.49 12.75 -24.30
CA PHE A 31 3.42 13.21 -23.26
C PHE A 31 4.77 12.51 -23.50
N TRP A 32 5.79 13.24 -23.97
CA TRP A 32 7.17 12.77 -24.10
C TRP A 32 8.09 13.83 -23.54
N VAL A 33 8.84 13.49 -22.49
CA VAL A 33 9.65 14.47 -21.77
C VAL A 33 10.95 14.73 -22.55
N PRO A 34 11.30 15.99 -22.88
CA PRO A 34 12.57 16.34 -23.48
C PRO A 34 13.74 15.92 -22.59
N ASP A 35 14.84 15.45 -23.19
CA ASP A 35 15.99 14.99 -22.40
C ASP A 35 16.63 16.14 -21.62
N GLU A 36 16.63 17.36 -22.15
CA GLU A 36 17.28 18.54 -21.59
C GLU A 36 16.72 18.93 -20.22
N GLU A 37 15.45 18.61 -19.95
CA GLU A 37 14.74 18.98 -18.74
C GLU A 37 14.89 17.95 -17.61
N VAL A 38 15.53 16.79 -17.88
CA VAL A 38 15.64 15.70 -16.90
C VAL A 38 17.08 15.47 -16.45
N THR A 39 17.33 15.69 -15.16
CA THR A 39 18.64 15.43 -14.54
C THR A 39 18.74 14.07 -13.87
N ASN A 40 17.62 13.45 -13.51
CA ASN A 40 17.57 12.23 -12.71
C ASN A 40 16.56 11.23 -13.26
N CYS A 41 16.82 9.93 -13.05
CA CYS A 41 15.89 8.87 -13.38
C CYS A 41 14.56 9.07 -12.66
N TYR A 42 13.45 9.03 -13.39
CA TYR A 42 12.11 9.25 -12.83
C TYR A 42 11.70 8.24 -11.75
N SER A 43 12.30 7.03 -11.73
CA SER A 43 11.97 5.99 -10.74
C SER A 43 12.94 5.96 -9.56
N CYS A 44 14.24 5.84 -9.81
CA CYS A 44 15.24 5.63 -8.75
C CYS A 44 16.01 6.91 -8.39
N ASN A 45 15.70 8.03 -9.03
CA ASN A 45 16.36 9.32 -8.85
C ASN A 45 17.88 9.33 -9.11
N ALA A 46 18.43 8.29 -9.74
CA ALA A 46 19.84 8.24 -10.13
C ALA A 46 20.18 9.37 -11.11
N PHE A 47 21.24 10.12 -10.83
CA PHE A 47 21.68 11.24 -11.67
C PHE A 47 22.20 10.75 -13.01
N PHE A 48 21.71 11.35 -14.10
CA PHE A 48 22.17 11.04 -15.44
C PHE A 48 23.54 11.65 -15.70
N ASN A 49 24.45 10.85 -16.26
CA ASN A 49 25.80 11.27 -16.62
C ASN A 49 26.28 10.47 -17.83
N VAL A 50 27.53 10.63 -18.24
CA VAL A 50 28.09 9.96 -19.43
C VAL A 50 27.97 8.42 -19.35
N ARG A 51 27.98 7.84 -18.14
CA ARG A 51 27.84 6.39 -17.92
C ARG A 51 26.38 5.94 -17.75
N VAL A 52 25.54 6.76 -17.11
CA VAL A 52 24.11 6.49 -16.91
C VAL A 52 23.32 7.22 -17.98
N ARG A 53 22.98 6.51 -19.05
CA ARG A 53 22.24 7.09 -20.20
C ARG A 53 20.74 7.19 -19.92
N LYS A 54 20.11 8.15 -20.60
CA LYS A 54 18.67 8.43 -20.58
C LYS A 54 17.93 7.45 -21.50
N HIS A 55 16.79 6.94 -21.02
CA HIS A 55 15.91 6.06 -21.78
C HIS A 55 14.44 6.40 -21.54
N HIS A 56 13.69 6.66 -22.60
CA HIS A 56 12.25 6.91 -22.47
C HIS A 56 11.43 5.64 -22.38
N CYS A 57 10.41 5.68 -21.54
CA CYS A 57 9.32 4.70 -21.57
C CYS A 57 8.36 5.04 -22.72
N ARG A 58 8.16 4.12 -23.67
CA ARG A 58 7.24 4.36 -24.81
C ARG A 58 5.76 4.34 -24.42
N ALA A 59 5.45 3.97 -23.18
CA ALA A 59 4.08 3.97 -22.65
C ALA A 59 3.71 5.25 -21.89
N CYS A 60 4.63 5.83 -21.11
CA CYS A 60 4.35 7.02 -20.29
C CYS A 60 5.21 8.25 -20.61
N GLY A 61 6.21 8.14 -21.48
CA GLY A 61 7.03 9.26 -21.95
C GLY A 61 8.10 9.80 -21.00
N ASN A 62 8.13 9.35 -19.74
CA ASN A 62 9.15 9.75 -18.78
C ASN A 62 10.52 9.10 -19.08
N VAL A 63 11.58 9.68 -18.51
CA VAL A 63 12.98 9.27 -18.71
C VAL A 63 13.51 8.45 -17.53
N PHE A 64 14.17 7.34 -17.83
CA PHE A 64 14.65 6.34 -16.88
C PHE A 64 16.10 5.93 -17.20
N CYS A 65 16.79 5.33 -16.22
CA CYS A 65 18.04 4.61 -16.47
C CYS A 65 17.77 3.21 -17.05
N SER A 66 18.82 2.49 -17.45
CA SER A 66 18.70 1.16 -18.07
C SER A 66 17.96 0.18 -17.16
N ASN A 67 18.29 0.20 -15.87
CA ASN A 67 17.75 -0.76 -14.91
C ASN A 67 16.26 -0.54 -14.65
N CYS A 68 15.80 0.71 -14.61
CA CYS A 68 14.38 1.03 -14.37
C CYS A 68 13.50 0.93 -15.62
N SER A 69 14.08 0.51 -16.76
CA SER A 69 13.38 0.45 -18.04
C SER A 69 13.82 -0.72 -18.91
N ASP A 70 14.33 -1.80 -18.33
CA ASP A 70 14.90 -2.91 -19.12
C ASP A 70 13.83 -3.74 -19.85
N ASN A 71 12.58 -3.60 -19.42
CA ASN A 71 11.45 -4.34 -19.93
C ASN A 71 10.97 -3.85 -21.31
N ARG A 72 10.41 -4.78 -22.10
CA ARG A 72 9.83 -4.50 -23.43
C ARG A 72 8.47 -5.17 -23.61
N ILE A 73 7.48 -4.40 -24.07
CA ILE A 73 6.11 -4.90 -24.31
C ILE A 73 5.58 -4.44 -25.66
N LYS A 74 4.61 -5.19 -26.19
CA LYS A 74 3.81 -4.73 -27.34
C LYS A 74 2.70 -3.84 -26.79
N ILE A 75 2.61 -2.59 -27.28
CA ILE A 75 1.56 -1.66 -26.86
C ILE A 75 0.54 -1.59 -28.00
N SER A 76 -0.62 -2.22 -27.84
CA SER A 76 -1.66 -2.35 -28.87
C SER A 76 -2.32 -1.03 -29.26
N GLU A 77 -2.31 -0.05 -28.36
CA GLU A 77 -2.87 1.30 -28.56
C GLU A 77 -2.02 2.16 -29.51
N TYR A 78 -0.77 1.74 -29.78
CA TYR A 78 0.14 2.44 -30.67
C TYR A 78 0.48 1.56 -31.87
N SER A 79 0.79 2.17 -33.02
CA SER A 79 1.16 1.48 -34.25
C SER A 79 2.57 0.87 -34.21
N TYR A 80 2.99 0.33 -33.06
CA TYR A 80 4.24 -0.40 -32.92
C TYR A 80 4.00 -1.87 -33.29
N ALA A 81 4.60 -2.31 -34.40
CA ALA A 81 4.58 -3.72 -34.79
C ALA A 81 5.38 -4.61 -33.80
N GLU A 82 6.40 -4.04 -33.16
CA GLU A 82 7.38 -4.73 -32.30
C GLU A 82 7.27 -4.35 -30.82
N LYS A 83 7.97 -5.10 -29.95
CA LYS A 83 8.05 -4.81 -28.51
C LYS A 83 8.92 -3.58 -28.24
N VAL A 84 8.35 -2.57 -27.59
CA VAL A 84 9.00 -1.31 -27.25
C VAL A 84 9.40 -1.23 -25.78
N ARG A 85 10.45 -0.46 -25.48
CA ARG A 85 10.98 -0.28 -24.12
C ARG A 85 9.96 0.44 -23.22
N VAL A 86 9.76 -0.08 -22.01
CA VAL A 86 8.89 0.52 -20.99
C VAL A 86 9.57 0.51 -19.63
N CYS A 87 9.18 1.45 -18.76
CA CYS A 87 9.61 1.41 -17.36
C CYS A 87 8.92 0.27 -16.60
N ASP A 88 9.47 -0.10 -15.44
CA ASP A 88 8.95 -1.23 -14.65
C ASP A 88 7.49 -1.04 -14.24
N ARG A 89 7.09 0.20 -13.93
CA ARG A 89 5.67 0.50 -13.63
C ARG A 89 4.77 0.20 -14.82
N CYS A 90 5.11 0.73 -16.00
CA CYS A 90 4.32 0.50 -17.21
C CYS A 90 4.42 -0.93 -17.71
N PHE A 91 5.51 -1.63 -17.43
CA PHE A 91 5.61 -3.06 -17.65
C PHE A 91 4.53 -3.77 -16.85
N LEU A 92 4.50 -3.59 -15.53
CA LEU A 92 3.54 -4.25 -14.64
C LEU A 92 2.08 -3.89 -14.95
N GLU A 93 1.79 -2.61 -15.20
CA GLU A 93 0.43 -2.12 -15.49
C GLU A 93 -0.13 -2.68 -16.82
N ARG A 94 0.74 -2.88 -17.82
CA ARG A 94 0.33 -3.22 -19.20
C ARG A 94 0.65 -4.66 -19.59
N SER A 95 1.52 -5.33 -18.86
CA SER A 95 1.61 -6.79 -18.89
C SER A 95 0.37 -7.32 -18.17
N SER A 96 -0.50 -8.06 -18.86
CA SER A 96 -1.56 -8.73 -18.11
C SER A 96 -0.92 -9.73 -17.15
N PRO A 97 -1.39 -9.84 -15.88
CA PRO A 97 -0.92 -10.87 -14.95
C PRO A 97 -0.99 -12.27 -15.57
N GLN A 98 -1.99 -12.49 -16.43
CA GLN A 98 -2.15 -13.69 -17.23
C GLN A 98 -0.93 -13.97 -18.13
N THR A 99 -0.39 -12.96 -18.80
CA THR A 99 0.71 -13.12 -19.78
C THR A 99 2.04 -13.47 -19.09
N LEU A 100 2.30 -12.91 -17.90
CA LEU A 100 3.50 -13.23 -17.12
C LEU A 100 3.48 -14.67 -16.61
N LEU A 101 2.36 -15.08 -16.01
CA LEU A 101 2.15 -16.48 -15.57
C LEU A 101 2.26 -17.46 -16.73
N LEU A 102 1.66 -17.13 -17.88
CA LEU A 102 1.76 -17.94 -19.10
C LEU A 102 3.21 -18.09 -19.57
N GLN A 103 4.04 -17.05 -19.46
CA GLN A 103 5.44 -17.12 -19.91
C GLN A 103 6.29 -18.02 -19.00
N GLU A 104 6.05 -17.98 -17.69
CA GLU A 104 6.67 -18.88 -16.71
C GLU A 104 6.23 -20.34 -16.94
N ASP A 105 4.92 -20.56 -17.12
CA ASP A 105 4.34 -21.89 -17.38
C ASP A 105 4.88 -22.50 -18.70
N LEU A 106 5.01 -21.69 -19.75
CA LEU A 106 5.57 -22.11 -21.03
C LEU A 106 7.06 -22.47 -20.90
N GLY A 107 7.82 -21.72 -20.09
CA GLY A 107 9.21 -22.00 -19.78
C GLY A 107 9.38 -23.34 -19.06
N ALA A 108 8.62 -23.56 -17.99
CA ALA A 108 8.60 -24.82 -17.25
C ALA A 108 8.19 -26.00 -18.14
N ARG A 109 7.16 -25.83 -18.96
CA ARG A 109 6.69 -26.87 -19.89
C ARG A 109 7.72 -27.22 -20.95
N LYS A 110 8.49 -26.25 -21.45
CA LYS A 110 9.58 -26.51 -22.40
C LYS A 110 10.67 -27.37 -21.77
N GLN A 111 11.06 -27.06 -20.53
CA GLN A 111 12.06 -27.84 -19.79
C GLN A 111 11.59 -29.29 -19.57
N ILE A 112 10.34 -29.47 -19.09
CA ILE A 112 9.75 -30.81 -18.89
C ILE A 112 9.75 -31.62 -20.19
N ASN A 113 9.40 -31.01 -21.32
CA ASN A 113 9.42 -31.70 -22.61
C ASN A 113 10.83 -32.11 -23.04
N GLN A 114 11.85 -31.31 -22.73
CA GLN A 114 13.24 -31.66 -23.01
C GLN A 114 13.71 -32.83 -22.14
N ASP A 115 13.38 -32.80 -20.84
CA ASP A 115 13.73 -33.85 -19.90
C ASP A 115 13.02 -35.17 -20.24
N LEU A 116 11.74 -35.12 -20.61
CA LEU A 116 10.98 -36.27 -21.09
C LEU A 116 11.60 -36.88 -22.35
N LYS A 117 12.01 -36.06 -23.32
CA LYS A 117 12.68 -36.54 -24.54
C LYS A 117 14.01 -37.22 -24.22
N LYS A 118 14.79 -36.65 -23.30
CA LYS A 118 16.05 -37.25 -22.85
C LYS A 118 15.81 -38.60 -22.18
N ALA A 119 14.88 -38.66 -21.23
CA ALA A 119 14.52 -39.89 -20.54
C ALA A 119 14.01 -40.96 -21.51
N LEU A 120 13.18 -40.59 -22.49
CA LEU A 120 12.69 -41.50 -23.53
C LEU A 120 13.84 -42.06 -24.36
N SER A 121 14.78 -41.23 -24.79
CA SER A 121 15.98 -41.66 -25.53
C SER A 121 16.83 -42.65 -24.73
N GLU A 122 17.00 -42.42 -23.42
CA GLU A 122 17.73 -43.34 -22.54
C GLU A 122 17.03 -44.70 -22.41
N LYS A 123 15.68 -44.71 -22.32
CA LYS A 123 14.90 -45.95 -22.29
C LYS A 123 14.98 -46.71 -23.61
N MET A 124 14.89 -46.02 -24.75
CA MET A 124 15.05 -46.64 -26.08
C MET A 124 16.41 -47.32 -26.22
N ALA A 125 17.50 -46.70 -25.73
CA ALA A 125 18.84 -47.30 -25.76
C ALA A 125 18.95 -48.59 -24.92
N ILE A 126 18.18 -48.73 -23.84
CA ILE A 126 18.12 -49.98 -23.06
C ILE A 126 17.44 -51.08 -23.87
N VAL A 127 16.32 -50.77 -24.51
CA VAL A 127 15.56 -51.74 -25.34
C VAL A 127 16.40 -52.23 -26.50
N GLU A 128 17.11 -51.34 -27.21
CA GLU A 128 17.98 -51.74 -28.33
C GLU A 128 19.12 -52.66 -27.87
N ARG A 129 19.76 -52.38 -26.73
CA ARG A 129 20.78 -53.29 -26.18
C ARG A 129 20.22 -54.67 -25.85
N PHE A 130 19.01 -54.74 -25.31
CA PHE A 130 18.36 -56.02 -25.01
C PHE A 130 18.01 -56.80 -26.27
N LYS A 131 17.53 -56.11 -27.31
CA LYS A 131 17.28 -56.69 -28.62
C LYS A 131 18.55 -57.28 -29.24
N THR A 132 19.67 -56.57 -29.21
CA THR A 132 20.96 -57.09 -29.70
C THR A 132 21.37 -58.35 -28.94
N PHE A 133 21.23 -58.36 -27.61
CA PHE A 133 21.53 -59.53 -26.79
C PHE A 133 20.69 -60.76 -27.19
N LEU A 134 19.40 -60.60 -27.47
CA LEU A 134 18.54 -61.71 -27.90
C LEU A 134 18.95 -62.27 -29.28
N ILE A 135 19.33 -61.40 -30.22
CA ILE A 135 19.81 -61.81 -31.55
C ILE A 135 21.13 -62.59 -31.43
N GLU A 136 22.07 -62.15 -30.59
CA GLU A 136 23.30 -62.88 -30.30
C GLU A 136 23.01 -64.25 -29.70
N PHE A 137 22.10 -64.31 -28.72
CA PHE A 137 21.72 -65.56 -28.05
C PHE A 137 21.11 -66.59 -29.00
N ASP A 138 20.19 -66.18 -29.87
CA ASP A 138 19.58 -67.07 -30.88
C ASP A 138 20.63 -67.58 -31.88
N SER A 139 21.57 -66.72 -32.29
CA SER A 139 22.65 -67.08 -33.23
C SER A 139 23.59 -68.12 -32.63
N GLU A 140 23.93 -68.00 -31.35
CA GLU A 140 24.79 -68.94 -30.61
C GLU A 140 24.11 -70.32 -30.44
N ILE A 141 22.80 -70.35 -30.19
CA ILE A 141 22.04 -71.61 -30.08
C ILE A 141 21.95 -72.34 -31.42
N LEU A 142 21.73 -71.61 -32.52
CA LEU A 142 21.62 -72.21 -33.86
C LEU A 142 22.96 -72.78 -34.36
N ASN A 143 24.08 -72.10 -34.09
CA ASN A 143 25.41 -72.53 -34.54
C ASN A 143 26.00 -73.71 -33.73
N ASN A 144 25.58 -73.92 -32.48
CA ASN A 144 26.10 -74.97 -31.61
C ASN A 144 25.51 -76.38 -31.85
N SER A 145 24.66 -76.54 -32.88
CA SER A 145 24.09 -77.85 -33.23
C SER A 145 25.06 -78.82 -33.95
N GLU A 146 26.28 -78.39 -34.29
CA GLU A 146 27.26 -79.21 -35.03
C GLU A 146 28.56 -79.58 -34.29
N HIS A 147 28.90 -79.00 -33.12
CA HIS A 147 30.18 -79.29 -32.42
C HIS A 147 30.10 -79.40 -30.89
N SER A 148 30.79 -80.38 -30.30
CA SER A 148 30.65 -80.82 -28.89
C SER A 148 31.33 -79.95 -27.82
N ASP A 149 31.77 -78.73 -28.13
CA ASP A 149 32.48 -77.84 -27.19
C ASP A 149 31.67 -76.54 -26.84
N GLY A 150 30.48 -76.36 -27.42
CA GLY A 150 29.65 -75.15 -27.28
C GLY A 150 28.90 -74.94 -25.95
N SER A 151 29.01 -75.88 -25.00
CA SER A 151 28.25 -75.84 -23.73
C SER A 151 28.70 -74.69 -22.79
N ASN A 152 29.98 -74.31 -22.84
CA ASN A 152 30.52 -73.23 -21.99
C ASN A 152 30.05 -71.83 -22.44
N ASP A 153 29.85 -71.60 -23.74
CA ASP A 153 29.44 -70.29 -24.27
C ASP A 153 27.99 -69.97 -23.94
N VAL A 154 27.06 -70.93 -24.07
CA VAL A 154 25.64 -70.75 -23.72
C VAL A 154 25.46 -70.44 -22.23
N LEU A 155 26.20 -71.14 -21.36
CA LEU A 155 26.17 -70.88 -19.91
C LEU A 155 26.70 -69.48 -19.56
N SER A 156 27.71 -68.99 -20.30
CA SER A 156 28.25 -67.63 -20.12
C SER A 156 27.22 -66.56 -20.53
N LEU A 157 26.45 -66.80 -21.60
CA LEU A 157 25.40 -65.91 -22.06
C LEU A 157 24.22 -65.83 -21.08
N LEU A 158 23.81 -66.97 -20.51
CA LEU A 158 22.76 -67.00 -19.48
C LEU A 158 23.18 -66.22 -18.22
N LYS A 159 24.43 -66.40 -17.75
CA LYS A 159 24.97 -65.60 -16.63
C LYS A 159 25.00 -64.10 -16.94
N ARG A 160 25.30 -63.72 -18.19
CA ARG A 160 25.26 -62.32 -18.65
C ARG A 160 23.83 -61.76 -18.61
N GLY A 161 22.84 -62.56 -19.04
CA GLY A 161 21.41 -62.23 -18.95
C GLY A 161 20.91 -62.08 -17.52
N GLU A 162 21.23 -63.02 -16.63
CA GLU A 162 20.89 -62.97 -15.20
C GLU A 162 21.45 -61.73 -14.51
N LYS A 163 22.71 -61.38 -14.81
CA LYS A 163 23.33 -60.14 -14.31
C LYS A 163 22.59 -58.91 -14.83
N GLY A 164 22.25 -58.86 -16.12
CA GLY A 164 21.50 -57.75 -16.70
C GLY A 164 20.10 -57.58 -16.08
N LEU A 165 19.41 -58.69 -15.77
CA LEU A 165 18.12 -58.67 -15.11
C LEU A 165 18.22 -58.18 -13.66
N LYS A 166 19.26 -58.58 -12.94
CA LYS A 166 19.54 -58.09 -11.58
C LYS A 166 19.80 -56.58 -11.59
N ASP A 167 20.67 -56.11 -12.49
CA ASP A 167 20.99 -54.68 -12.64
C ASP A 167 19.74 -53.85 -12.99
N LEU A 168 18.83 -54.39 -13.82
CA LEU A 168 17.56 -53.74 -14.15
C LEU A 168 16.64 -53.66 -12.92
N ASN A 169 16.53 -54.73 -12.14
CA ASN A 169 15.70 -54.78 -10.95
C ASN A 169 16.18 -53.78 -9.89
N ASP A 170 17.51 -53.65 -9.71
CA ASP A 170 18.09 -52.67 -8.80
C ASP A 170 17.82 -51.23 -9.27
N LYS A 171 17.85 -50.97 -10.58
CA LYS A 171 17.43 -49.67 -11.14
C LYS A 171 15.95 -49.38 -10.91
N ILE A 172 15.06 -50.38 -11.07
CA ILE A 172 13.63 -50.23 -10.81
C ILE A 172 13.40 -49.80 -9.36
N LYS A 173 14.00 -50.51 -8.40
CA LYS A 173 13.90 -50.15 -6.97
C LYS A 173 14.41 -48.74 -6.68
N ASN A 174 15.50 -48.32 -7.32
CA ASN A 174 16.01 -46.97 -7.19
C ASN A 174 15.01 -45.92 -7.74
N TYR A 175 14.41 -46.18 -8.91
CA TYR A 175 13.37 -45.31 -9.46
C TYR A 175 12.13 -45.25 -8.56
N ASP A 176 11.69 -46.37 -7.99
CA ASP A 176 10.57 -46.40 -7.05
C ASP A 176 10.86 -45.51 -5.83
N SER A 177 12.07 -45.58 -5.29
CA SER A 177 12.51 -44.73 -4.18
C SER A 177 12.50 -43.23 -4.55
N ILE A 178 12.96 -42.87 -5.75
CA ILE A 178 12.95 -41.49 -6.25
C ILE A 178 11.51 -40.99 -6.42
N ILE A 179 10.63 -41.80 -7.02
CA ILE A 179 9.23 -41.47 -7.24
C ILE A 179 8.53 -41.22 -5.89
N GLU A 180 8.72 -42.09 -4.92
CA GLU A 180 8.14 -41.92 -3.59
C GLU A 180 8.65 -40.67 -2.87
N LYS A 181 9.94 -40.34 -3.02
CA LYS A 181 10.49 -39.08 -2.50
C LYS A 181 9.84 -37.87 -3.16
N GLN A 182 9.73 -37.86 -4.49
CA GLN A 182 9.14 -36.75 -5.24
C GLN A 182 7.65 -36.57 -4.95
N LYS A 183 6.89 -37.67 -4.78
CA LYS A 183 5.47 -37.60 -4.37
C LYS A 183 5.32 -36.88 -3.02
N LYS A 184 6.12 -37.25 -2.02
CA LYS A 184 6.10 -36.60 -0.70
C LYS A 184 6.45 -35.12 -0.78
N GLU A 185 7.42 -34.76 -1.61
CA GLU A 185 7.80 -33.36 -1.86
C GLU A 185 6.66 -32.57 -2.52
N LEU A 186 6.00 -33.17 -3.52
CA LEU A 186 4.85 -32.57 -4.19
C LEU A 186 3.68 -32.34 -3.23
N GLU A 187 3.38 -33.31 -2.36
CA GLU A 187 2.35 -33.18 -1.32
C GLU A 187 2.66 -32.06 -0.32
N LEU A 188 3.94 -31.86 0.03
CA LEU A 188 4.35 -30.75 0.89
C LEU A 188 4.14 -29.40 0.19
N LEU A 189 4.59 -29.28 -1.06
CA LEU A 189 4.42 -28.06 -1.87
C LEU A 189 2.94 -27.73 -2.08
N GLN A 190 2.09 -28.74 -2.26
CA GLN A 190 0.65 -28.56 -2.40
C GLN A 190 0.03 -27.97 -1.13
N ARG A 191 0.38 -28.51 0.04
CA ARG A 191 -0.05 -27.95 1.33
C ARG A 191 0.46 -26.53 1.55
N GLU A 192 1.71 -26.24 1.18
CA GLU A 192 2.27 -24.88 1.28
C GLU A 192 1.51 -23.90 0.37
N LYS A 193 1.17 -24.31 -0.87
CA LYS A 193 0.37 -23.52 -1.79
C LYS A 193 -1.02 -23.21 -1.22
N GLU A 194 -1.69 -24.21 -0.65
CA GLU A 194 -3.00 -24.03 0.00
C GLU A 194 -2.92 -23.06 1.17
N HIS A 195 -1.93 -23.21 2.04
CA HIS A 195 -1.68 -22.29 3.15
C HIS A 195 -1.42 -20.85 2.68
N LYS A 196 -0.58 -20.66 1.66
CA LYS A 196 -0.33 -19.32 1.07
C LYS A 196 -1.60 -18.73 0.46
N THR A 197 -2.43 -19.55 -0.16
CA THR A 197 -3.71 -19.11 -0.74
C THR A 197 -4.64 -18.62 0.37
N GLU A 198 -4.71 -19.33 1.49
CA GLU A 198 -5.53 -18.93 2.63
C GLU A 198 -5.00 -17.63 3.28
N LEU A 199 -3.69 -17.52 3.47
CA LEU A 199 -3.07 -16.30 3.99
C LEU A 199 -3.37 -15.09 3.09
N ASN A 200 -3.34 -15.26 1.77
CA ASN A 200 -3.71 -14.19 0.83
C ASN A 200 -5.17 -13.76 0.97
N LYS A 201 -6.10 -14.68 1.25
CA LYS A 201 -7.50 -14.31 1.54
C LYS A 201 -7.59 -13.46 2.81
N ILE A 202 -6.89 -13.86 3.88
CA ILE A 202 -6.86 -13.11 5.14
C ILE A 202 -6.26 -11.72 4.93
N LEU A 203 -5.16 -11.62 4.19
CA LEU A 203 -4.52 -10.34 3.87
C LEU A 203 -5.46 -9.40 3.10
N ASN A 204 -6.22 -9.93 2.14
CA ASN A 204 -7.20 -9.13 1.39
C ASN A 204 -8.30 -8.57 2.30
N ILE A 205 -8.79 -9.37 3.25
CA ILE A 205 -9.78 -8.92 4.25
C ILE A 205 -9.19 -7.81 5.12
N ARG A 206 -7.97 -8.00 5.65
CA ARG A 206 -7.30 -6.98 6.49
C ARG A 206 -7.01 -5.70 5.73
N ASN A 207 -6.61 -5.79 4.47
CA ASN A 207 -6.41 -4.62 3.62
C ASN A 207 -7.70 -3.83 3.43
N TYR A 208 -8.84 -4.52 3.23
CA TYR A 208 -10.13 -3.87 3.18
C TYR A 208 -10.49 -3.17 4.49
N GLU A 209 -10.30 -3.82 5.64
CA GLU A 209 -10.53 -3.20 6.97
C GLU A 209 -9.67 -1.93 7.17
N ILE A 210 -8.40 -1.99 6.79
CA ILE A 210 -7.47 -0.84 6.87
C ILE A 210 -7.98 0.31 5.98
N GLN A 211 -8.45 0.02 4.76
CA GLN A 211 -9.01 1.04 3.87
C GLN A 211 -10.24 1.72 4.50
N GLN A 212 -11.15 0.95 5.10
CA GLN A 212 -12.31 1.51 5.78
C GLN A 212 -11.92 2.42 6.96
N LYS A 213 -10.98 1.95 7.79
CA LYS A 213 -10.44 2.75 8.91
C LYS A 213 -9.77 4.04 8.43
N ASN A 214 -9.01 3.98 7.34
CA ASN A 214 -8.36 5.14 6.76
C ASN A 214 -9.37 6.17 6.23
N MET A 215 -10.48 5.73 5.62
CA MET A 215 -11.57 6.63 5.22
C MET A 215 -12.23 7.29 6.44
N ASN A 216 -12.47 6.54 7.51
CA ASN A 216 -13.02 7.09 8.74
C ASN A 216 -12.08 8.13 9.39
N ILE A 217 -10.77 7.82 9.48
CA ILE A 217 -9.76 8.75 10.00
C ILE A 217 -9.76 10.05 9.19
N LYS A 218 -9.83 9.99 7.85
CA LYS A 218 -9.92 11.18 7.01
C LYS A 218 -11.15 12.04 7.34
N SER A 219 -12.30 11.41 7.57
CA SER A 219 -13.52 12.11 7.98
C SER A 219 -13.36 12.80 9.33
N LEU A 220 -12.82 12.09 10.33
CA LEU A 220 -12.60 12.64 11.67
C LEU A 220 -11.59 13.79 11.66
N VAL A 221 -10.53 13.70 10.84
CA VAL A 221 -9.57 14.80 10.67
C VAL A 221 -10.24 16.03 10.07
N LYS A 222 -11.13 15.85 9.09
CA LYS A 222 -11.89 16.95 8.50
C LYS A 222 -12.75 17.66 9.55
N GLU A 223 -13.53 16.88 10.31
CA GLU A 223 -14.39 17.41 11.38
C GLU A 223 -13.57 18.13 12.47
N LYS A 224 -12.43 17.56 12.88
CA LYS A 224 -11.51 18.20 13.82
C LYS A 224 -11.03 19.57 13.30
N ASN A 225 -10.69 19.67 12.02
CA ASN A 225 -10.22 20.92 11.43
C ASN A 225 -11.34 21.97 11.39
N GLU A 226 -12.56 21.58 11.04
CA GLU A 226 -13.74 22.46 11.08
C GLU A 226 -14.01 22.97 12.51
N LEU A 227 -13.95 22.10 13.51
CA LEU A 227 -14.10 22.50 14.92
C LEU A 227 -12.97 23.42 15.41
N THR A 228 -11.75 23.22 14.90
CA THR A 228 -10.61 24.08 15.25
C THR A 228 -10.82 25.50 14.74
N LEU A 229 -11.34 25.67 13.53
CA LEU A 229 -11.68 26.99 12.99
C LEU A 229 -12.76 27.69 13.81
N VAL A 230 -13.84 26.97 14.18
CA VAL A 230 -14.92 27.53 15.01
C VAL A 230 -14.38 27.95 16.38
N LYS A 231 -13.46 27.17 16.96
CA LYS A 231 -12.80 27.51 18.23
C LYS A 231 -12.01 28.82 18.11
N GLU A 232 -11.17 28.95 17.09
CA GLU A 232 -10.35 30.16 16.87
C GLU A 232 -11.22 31.41 16.68
N GLU A 233 -12.30 31.31 15.91
CA GLU A 233 -13.27 32.40 15.72
C GLU A 233 -13.95 32.79 17.04
N SER A 234 -14.38 31.79 17.81
CA SER A 234 -15.02 31.99 19.12
C SER A 234 -14.07 32.67 20.12
N GLU A 235 -12.81 32.24 20.17
CA GLU A 235 -11.77 32.85 21.02
C GLU A 235 -11.53 34.32 20.62
N GLY A 236 -11.50 34.63 19.32
CA GLY A 236 -11.39 36.00 18.82
C GLY A 236 -12.55 36.90 19.25
N ILE A 237 -13.79 36.39 19.15
CA ILE A 237 -14.99 37.10 19.59
C ILE A 237 -14.95 37.36 21.10
N ILE A 238 -14.63 36.34 21.91
CA ILE A 238 -14.53 36.48 23.37
C ILE A 238 -13.47 37.51 23.75
N HIS A 239 -12.31 37.49 23.08
CA HIS A 239 -11.24 38.46 23.31
C HIS A 239 -11.70 39.90 23.01
N SER A 240 -12.43 40.11 21.91
CA SER A 240 -13.02 41.41 21.57
C SER A 240 -14.00 41.92 22.65
N TYR A 241 -14.90 41.05 23.11
CA TYR A 241 -15.86 41.42 24.16
C TYR A 241 -15.18 41.74 25.49
N LYS A 242 -14.16 40.95 25.90
CA LYS A 242 -13.36 41.26 27.10
C LYS A 242 -12.77 42.67 27.04
N LYS A 243 -12.18 43.04 25.90
CA LYS A 243 -11.62 44.39 25.71
C LYS A 243 -12.67 45.50 25.76
N GLN A 244 -13.88 45.25 25.26
CA GLN A 244 -14.99 46.21 25.36
C GLN A 244 -15.45 46.38 26.80
N VAL A 245 -15.60 45.27 27.54
CA VAL A 245 -15.97 45.29 28.96
C VAL A 245 -14.93 46.03 29.80
N GLU A 246 -13.63 45.78 29.58
CA GLU A 246 -12.56 46.49 30.28
C GLU A 246 -12.65 48.01 30.07
N LYS A 247 -12.89 48.46 28.82
CA LYS A 247 -13.08 49.90 28.53
C LYS A 247 -14.29 50.47 29.26
N LEU A 248 -15.40 49.74 29.32
CA LEU A 248 -16.61 50.17 30.02
C LEU A 248 -16.37 50.27 31.52
N ILE A 249 -15.68 49.29 32.13
CA ILE A 249 -15.31 49.32 33.56
C ILE A 249 -14.48 50.58 33.86
N ILE A 250 -13.45 50.86 33.04
CA ILE A 250 -12.62 52.06 33.20
C ILE A 250 -13.49 53.33 33.13
N ARG A 251 -14.40 53.41 32.15
CA ARG A 251 -15.28 54.58 31.99
C ARG A 251 -16.24 54.74 33.17
N CYS A 252 -16.83 53.66 33.68
CA CYS A 252 -17.69 53.68 34.87
C CYS A 252 -16.93 54.20 36.08
N ASN A 253 -15.72 53.67 36.34
CA ASN A 253 -14.89 54.13 37.46
C ASN A 253 -14.54 55.62 37.34
N GLN A 254 -14.25 56.10 36.13
CA GLN A 254 -13.94 57.52 35.90
C GLN A 254 -15.17 58.42 36.16
N LEU A 255 -16.35 58.01 35.69
CA LEU A 255 -17.60 58.72 35.94
C LEU A 255 -17.96 58.75 37.43
N GLU A 256 -17.72 57.66 38.17
CA GLU A 256 -17.92 57.62 39.62
C GLU A 256 -16.99 58.60 40.35
N LEU A 257 -15.72 58.69 39.94
CA LEU A 257 -14.77 59.65 40.49
C LEU A 257 -15.20 61.09 40.21
N GLU A 258 -15.60 61.39 38.96
CA GLU A 258 -16.14 62.71 38.58
C GLU A 258 -17.36 63.10 39.42
N LYS A 259 -18.27 62.15 39.68
CA LYS A 259 -19.45 62.37 40.52
C LYS A 259 -19.08 62.65 41.97
N LYS A 260 -18.11 61.92 42.54
CA LYS A 260 -17.59 62.19 43.90
C LYS A 260 -16.96 63.58 44.00
N MET A 261 -16.20 64.02 42.99
CA MET A 261 -15.60 65.36 42.97
C MET A 261 -16.65 66.47 42.86
N LYS A 262 -17.71 66.30 42.05
CA LYS A 262 -18.82 67.25 41.98
C LYS A 262 -19.59 67.37 43.30
N ASN A 263 -19.92 66.24 43.93
CA ASN A 263 -20.57 66.26 45.24
C ASN A 263 -19.71 66.95 46.31
N ASN A 264 -18.39 66.70 46.32
CA ASN A 264 -17.47 67.39 47.25
C ASN A 264 -17.42 68.91 46.99
N ASN A 265 -17.42 69.35 45.74
CA ASN A 265 -17.45 70.78 45.40
C ASN A 265 -18.79 71.45 45.78
N GLU A 266 -19.93 70.76 45.65
CA GLU A 266 -21.23 71.25 46.14
C GLU A 266 -21.31 71.30 47.68
N LEU A 267 -20.67 70.37 48.38
CA LEU A 267 -20.50 70.40 49.83
C LEU A 267 -19.59 71.57 50.26
N GLN A 268 -18.55 71.88 49.51
CA GLN A 268 -17.61 72.98 49.78
C GLN A 268 -18.21 74.36 49.47
N SER A 269 -19.04 74.47 48.43
CA SER A 269 -19.81 75.70 48.15
C SER A 269 -20.89 75.96 49.19
N ASN A 270 -21.51 74.91 49.75
CA ASN A 270 -22.49 75.04 50.83
C ASN A 270 -21.85 75.29 52.21
N TYR A 271 -20.59 74.87 52.42
CA TYR A 271 -19.85 75.15 53.67
C TYR A 271 -19.21 76.54 53.73
N SER A 272 -19.28 77.33 52.65
CA SER A 272 -18.70 78.68 52.62
C SER A 272 -19.58 79.74 53.31
N PHE A 273 -20.69 79.36 53.96
CA PHE A 273 -21.61 80.31 54.61
C PHE A 273 -21.85 80.14 56.12
N THR A 274 -21.23 79.18 56.82
CA THR A 274 -21.34 79.14 58.29
C THR A 274 -20.07 78.63 58.94
N ASN A 275 -19.28 79.55 59.50
CA ASN A 275 -18.19 79.23 60.40
C ASN A 275 -18.60 79.61 61.83
N SER A 276 -18.83 78.62 62.69
CA SER A 276 -18.68 78.73 64.14
C SER A 276 -18.60 77.35 64.78
N SER A 277 -17.41 77.08 65.32
CA SER A 277 -17.10 76.30 66.53
C SER A 277 -17.67 74.88 66.69
N ALA A 278 -16.79 73.87 66.74
CA ALA A 278 -16.46 73.14 67.97
C ALA A 278 -15.61 71.88 67.71
N THR A 279 -14.63 71.69 68.58
CA THR A 279 -13.84 70.47 68.82
C THR A 279 -14.69 69.30 69.32
N SER A 280 -14.43 68.07 68.83
CA SER A 280 -13.92 66.92 69.62
C SER A 280 -14.33 65.55 69.04
N TYR A 281 -13.39 64.62 69.22
CA TYR A 281 -13.33 63.19 68.93
C TYR A 281 -14.66 62.42 68.90
N LEU A 282 -14.79 61.48 67.94
CA LEU A 282 -15.17 60.09 68.21
C LEU A 282 -14.81 59.18 67.03
N ARG A 283 -14.15 58.08 67.38
CA ARG A 283 -13.77 56.91 66.57
C ARG A 283 -15.03 56.06 66.31
N ASN A 284 -15.16 55.42 65.15
CA ASN A 284 -15.46 53.98 65.11
C ASN A 284 -15.28 53.37 63.71
N SER A 285 -14.52 52.28 63.71
CA SER A 285 -14.31 51.35 62.61
C SER A 285 -15.59 50.62 62.23
N PHE A 286 -15.81 50.39 60.94
CA PHE A 286 -16.61 49.27 60.45
C PHE A 286 -15.91 48.62 59.25
N ASN A 287 -15.51 47.36 59.47
CA ASN A 287 -15.07 46.40 58.48
C ASN A 287 -16.13 46.20 57.38
N TYR A 288 -15.70 46.03 56.14
CA TYR A 288 -16.46 45.31 55.11
C TYR A 288 -15.57 44.26 54.42
N PRO A 289 -16.13 43.08 54.08
CA PRO A 289 -15.39 41.87 53.71
C PRO A 289 -15.08 41.79 52.20
N PRO A 290 -14.20 40.86 51.77
CA PRO A 290 -14.03 40.52 50.37
C PRO A 290 -15.18 39.62 49.90
N ASN A 291 -15.95 40.06 48.91
CA ASN A 291 -16.87 39.17 48.19
C ASN A 291 -16.08 38.39 47.14
N GLU A 292 -15.65 37.19 47.52
CA GLU A 292 -15.40 36.10 46.57
C GLU A 292 -16.74 35.66 45.97
N MET A 293 -16.88 35.76 44.65
CA MET A 293 -17.96 35.10 43.92
C MET A 293 -17.36 33.83 43.32
N SER A 294 -17.63 32.70 43.97
CA SER A 294 -17.26 31.39 43.49
C SER A 294 -18.07 31.06 42.23
N VAL A 295 -17.36 30.80 41.12
CA VAL A 295 -17.94 30.16 39.94
C VAL A 295 -17.34 28.75 39.91
N SER A 296 -18.15 27.76 40.26
CA SER A 296 -17.78 26.35 40.17
C SER A 296 -17.76 25.92 38.70
N TYR A 297 -16.59 25.62 38.17
CA TYR A 297 -16.42 24.83 36.95
C TYR A 297 -16.08 23.40 37.35
N THR A 298 -16.91 22.45 36.91
CA THR A 298 -16.56 21.03 36.92
C THR A 298 -15.46 20.81 35.88
N VAL A 299 -14.23 20.61 36.35
CA VAL A 299 -13.13 20.11 35.52
C VAL A 299 -13.37 18.61 35.32
N ALA A 300 -13.76 18.20 34.12
CA ALA A 300 -13.63 16.80 33.74
C ALA A 300 -12.13 16.47 33.72
N GLN A 301 -11.70 15.65 34.68
CA GLN A 301 -10.33 15.18 34.77
C GLN A 301 -10.01 14.35 33.52
N GLY A 302 -9.05 14.82 32.72
CA GLY A 302 -8.35 13.98 31.75
C GLY A 302 -7.56 12.89 32.49
N PRO A 303 -7.28 11.75 31.84
CA PRO A 303 -6.67 10.61 32.49
C PRO A 303 -5.25 10.96 32.97
N THR A 304 -5.00 10.72 34.25
CA THR A 304 -3.70 10.81 34.89
C THR A 304 -2.83 9.63 34.45
N ASN A 305 -1.63 9.94 33.95
CA ASN A 305 -0.57 8.96 33.78
C ASN A 305 0.04 8.66 35.16
N GLU A 306 -0.23 7.48 35.71
CA GLU A 306 0.71 6.79 36.60
C GLU A 306 0.89 5.35 36.12
N PRO A 307 2.11 4.80 36.23
CA PRO A 307 2.44 3.46 35.77
C PRO A 307 2.21 2.44 36.89
N GLU A 308 1.60 1.29 36.59
CA GLU A 308 1.86 0.00 37.26
C GLU A 308 1.04 -1.14 36.59
N ASP A 309 1.80 -2.05 35.99
CA ASP A 309 1.70 -3.50 36.03
C ASP A 309 0.40 -4.27 35.67
N GLU A 310 0.60 -5.09 34.63
CA GLU A 310 0.18 -6.49 34.48
C GLU A 310 -1.31 -6.91 34.62
N ASN A 311 -1.79 -7.50 33.51
CA ASN A 311 -2.87 -8.50 33.39
C ASN A 311 -4.33 -8.03 33.54
N CYS A 312 -5.00 -7.79 32.41
CA CYS A 312 -6.01 -8.72 31.83
C CYS A 312 -6.92 -8.02 30.81
N CYS A 313 -7.17 -8.68 29.68
CA CYS A 313 -7.98 -8.20 28.55
C CYS A 313 -9.49 -8.32 28.81
N THR A 314 -10.22 -7.21 28.69
CA THR A 314 -11.69 -7.09 28.84
C THR A 314 -12.52 -7.68 27.69
N TYR A 315 -11.96 -8.58 26.87
CA TYR A 315 -12.65 -9.13 25.70
C TYR A 315 -12.80 -10.66 25.65
N CYS A 316 -12.42 -11.41 26.69
CA CYS A 316 -12.52 -12.88 26.66
C CYS A 316 -13.57 -13.43 27.62
N GLN A 317 -14.76 -13.76 27.10
CA GLN A 317 -15.72 -14.63 27.78
C GLN A 317 -15.43 -16.11 27.43
N ARG A 318 -14.42 -16.73 28.08
CA ARG A 318 -14.42 -18.13 28.56
C ARG A 318 -13.05 -18.55 29.12
N ARG A 319 -13.14 -19.49 30.06
CA ARG A 319 -12.13 -19.93 31.05
C ARG A 319 -10.95 -20.71 30.45
N SER A 320 -9.83 -20.62 31.17
CA SER A 320 -8.57 -21.38 31.03
C SER A 320 -7.53 -20.81 30.06
N CYS A 321 -6.85 -19.74 30.48
CA CYS A 321 -5.46 -19.50 30.08
C CYS A 321 -4.57 -19.96 31.25
N ALA A 322 -4.01 -21.15 31.14
CA ALA A 322 -2.87 -21.59 31.93
C ALA A 322 -1.68 -21.64 30.96
N ILE A 323 -0.70 -20.78 31.19
CA ILE A 323 0.68 -20.97 30.74
C ILE A 323 1.54 -20.68 31.98
N MET A 324 1.85 -21.73 32.74
CA MET A 324 3.21 -22.26 32.75
C MET A 324 3.17 -23.63 32.08
#